data_AF-A0AB37J657-F1
#
_entry.id   AF-A0AB37J657-F1
#
_cell.length_a   1.000
_cell.length_b   1.000
_cell.length_c   1.000
_cell.angle_alpha   90.00
_cell.angle_beta   90.00
_cell.angle_gamma   90.00
#
_symmetry.space_group_name_H-M   'P 1'
#
loop_
_entity.id
_entity.type
_entity.pdbx_description
1 polymer ?
#
loop_
_entity_poly.entity_id
_entity_poly.type
_entity_poly.pdbx_seq_one_letter_code
_entity_poly.pdbx_strand_id
1 'polypeptide(L)'
;MIYYSCSYIPMEVMLGSACEFHRITSSAPTSCHELGCNLCGYAKTVYKKGMELNSDDCLLIADSCDAMRRVGDLLSELSSAKVFILRLPWKRDADAVKFLCRELVGLTAFLQNSGITVDLHTGINRFNDIVEYVQANEMLVEGTELSRLYLSALDGRKAEVSSSNAKSDGSGKRIALSGGVTDLKSFDNAVEKAGAITVSNETCLGRRPFSSKTADNIEPLVAIAERLLRWRSPCGRFSEPFPASDDRADATVFVVPKFCDFFDFVRAGDNGKSYRVELDFPLNSDGQLTTRIGALMEKSDFRSVSHAEEGSTVIYAGVDSGSTTTNGVLVDGNGRILFSKTLKTGIRASNTAEVLIQEMTEFSRKNGNQIGKCISTGYGRLLVSSASDKITEISCHARGVFELYPEARGIIDIGGQDSKVIRLNSGGSVEDFAMNDKCAAGTGRFLEVMASALELGTEEMSSLARKSKKDISISSVCTVFAESEVVSLIGLGERIEDISAGLFKAIARRVGAMYSRLGSPEPLVFTGGVARNPGVVEALNKLFGTEILIPEIPDIMGAYGAALFARESSSESDIG
;
A
#
# COMPACT_ATOMS: atom_id res chain seq x y z
N MET A 1 -33.04 7.79 -10.25
CA MET A 1 -31.90 8.58 -9.73
C MET A 1 -30.71 8.43 -10.69
N ILE A 2 -29.70 9.30 -10.68
CA ILE A 2 -28.53 9.16 -11.57
C ILE A 2 -27.32 8.63 -10.80
N TYR A 3 -26.67 7.59 -11.29
CA TYR A 3 -25.40 7.08 -10.75
C TYR A 3 -24.32 7.22 -11.80
N TYR A 4 -23.09 7.53 -11.39
CA TYR A 4 -21.99 7.67 -12.35
C TYR A 4 -20.64 7.14 -11.83
N SER A 5 -19.84 6.61 -12.76
CA SER A 5 -18.61 5.88 -12.44
C SER A 5 -17.30 6.59 -12.78
N CYS A 6 -17.29 7.65 -13.59
CA CYS A 6 -16.05 8.32 -14.00
C CYS A 6 -16.14 9.83 -13.88
N SER A 7 -15.08 10.49 -13.40
CA SER A 7 -15.10 11.95 -13.22
C SER A 7 -15.06 12.72 -14.54
N TYR A 8 -15.03 11.98 -15.66
CA TYR A 8 -15.26 12.51 -17.00
C TYR A 8 -16.74 12.51 -17.41
N ILE A 9 -17.63 11.91 -16.60
CA ILE A 9 -19.06 12.17 -16.74
C ILE A 9 -19.30 13.62 -16.29
N PRO A 10 -19.86 14.49 -17.16
CA PRO A 10 -19.98 15.92 -16.87
C PRO A 10 -20.99 16.18 -15.76
N MET A 11 -20.51 16.77 -14.67
CA MET A 11 -21.37 17.21 -13.56
C MET A 11 -22.31 18.32 -13.98
N GLU A 12 -21.91 19.16 -14.94
CA GLU A 12 -22.72 20.23 -15.50
C GLU A 12 -24.04 19.69 -16.08
N VAL A 13 -24.00 18.54 -16.74
CA VAL A 13 -25.21 17.89 -17.28
C VAL A 13 -26.11 17.39 -16.14
N MET A 14 -25.53 16.76 -15.12
CA MET A 14 -26.29 16.23 -13.99
C MET A 14 -26.89 17.34 -13.11
N LEU A 15 -26.12 18.41 -12.83
CA LEU A 15 -26.54 19.60 -12.08
C LEU A 15 -27.58 20.44 -12.83
N GLY A 16 -27.60 20.35 -14.16
CA GLY A 16 -28.64 20.91 -15.02
C GLY A 16 -29.94 20.12 -15.00
N SER A 17 -29.96 18.94 -14.39
CA SER A 17 -31.17 18.15 -14.17
C SER A 17 -31.79 18.42 -12.79
N ALA A 18 -33.05 18.03 -12.61
CA ALA A 18 -33.71 18.04 -11.30
C ALA A 18 -33.48 16.74 -10.50
N CYS A 19 -32.69 15.80 -11.03
CA CYS A 19 -32.46 14.50 -10.41
C CYS A 19 -31.32 14.57 -9.41
N GLU A 20 -31.47 13.86 -8.29
CA GLU A 20 -30.33 13.52 -7.45
C GLU A 20 -29.37 12.60 -8.21
N PHE A 21 -28.07 12.83 -7.99
CA PHE A 21 -27.03 12.02 -8.58
C PHE A 21 -25.95 11.66 -7.56
N HIS A 22 -25.42 10.45 -7.69
CA HIS A 22 -24.41 9.94 -6.78
C HIS A 22 -23.20 9.37 -7.51
N ARG A 23 -22.03 9.75 -7.01
CA ARG A 23 -20.78 9.14 -7.42
C ARG A 23 -20.68 7.72 -6.84
N ILE A 24 -20.35 6.73 -7.66
CA ILE A 24 -20.02 5.40 -7.15
C ILE A 24 -18.64 5.46 -6.47
N THR A 25 -18.64 5.46 -5.13
CA THR A 25 -17.44 5.60 -4.28
C THR A 25 -17.21 4.45 -3.31
N SER A 26 -18.16 3.52 -3.14
CA SER A 26 -17.95 2.30 -2.33
C SER A 26 -19.09 1.30 -2.50
N SER A 27 -18.73 0.02 -2.55
CA SER A 27 -19.57 -1.13 -2.24
C SER A 27 -18.71 -2.13 -1.46
N ALA A 28 -19.29 -2.95 -0.58
CA ALA A 28 -18.56 -4.00 0.12
C ALA A 28 -17.70 -4.87 -0.85
N PRO A 29 -16.54 -5.39 -0.41
CA PRO A 29 -15.70 -6.26 -1.24
C PRO A 29 -16.54 -7.39 -1.82
N THR A 30 -16.45 -7.61 -3.13
CA THR A 30 -17.30 -8.63 -3.78
C THR A 30 -16.49 -9.43 -4.78
N SER A 31 -16.57 -10.75 -4.65
CA SER A 31 -16.16 -11.69 -5.69
C SER A 31 -17.26 -11.76 -6.75
N CYS A 32 -16.96 -11.31 -7.96
CA CYS A 32 -17.86 -11.45 -9.11
C CYS A 32 -17.25 -12.43 -10.10
N HIS A 33 -17.81 -13.64 -10.18
CA HIS A 33 -17.30 -14.70 -11.06
C HIS A 33 -17.50 -14.35 -12.54
N GLU A 34 -18.52 -13.56 -12.88
CA GLU A 34 -18.90 -13.17 -14.24
C GLU A 34 -17.87 -12.26 -14.92
N LEU A 35 -17.13 -11.46 -14.13
CA LEU A 35 -16.14 -10.49 -14.64
C LEU A 35 -14.72 -11.06 -14.78
N GLY A 36 -14.50 -12.31 -14.36
CA GLY A 36 -13.17 -12.91 -14.25
C GLY A 36 -12.33 -12.35 -13.09
N CYS A 37 -11.27 -13.08 -12.72
CA CYS A 37 -10.43 -12.73 -11.58
C CYS A 37 -9.57 -11.45 -11.81
N ASN A 38 -9.15 -11.18 -13.05
CA ASN A 38 -8.16 -10.16 -13.42
C ASN A 38 -8.75 -8.77 -13.75
N LEU A 39 -9.87 -8.40 -13.13
CA LEU A 39 -10.43 -7.04 -13.25
C LEU A 39 -10.07 -6.18 -12.03
N CYS A 40 -9.78 -4.89 -12.24
CA CYS A 40 -9.52 -3.97 -11.15
C CYS A 40 -10.73 -3.87 -10.22
N GLY A 41 -10.45 -3.62 -8.94
CA GLY A 41 -11.46 -3.62 -7.90
C GLY A 41 -12.59 -2.60 -8.12
N TYR A 42 -12.26 -1.41 -8.65
CA TYR A 42 -13.26 -0.37 -8.94
C TYR A 42 -14.27 -0.80 -10.01
N ALA A 43 -13.81 -1.48 -11.07
CA ALA A 43 -14.70 -1.96 -12.12
C ALA A 43 -15.68 -3.02 -11.57
N LYS A 44 -15.21 -3.89 -10.66
CA LYS A 44 -16.08 -4.84 -9.94
C LYS A 44 -17.12 -4.13 -9.07
N THR A 45 -16.73 -3.05 -8.38
CA THR A 45 -17.66 -2.21 -7.60
C THR A 45 -18.74 -1.56 -8.49
N VAL A 46 -18.36 -1.01 -9.64
CA VAL A 46 -19.32 -0.39 -10.57
C VAL A 46 -20.30 -1.42 -11.12
N TYR A 47 -19.81 -2.59 -11.52
CA TYR A 47 -20.67 -3.69 -11.97
C TYR A 47 -21.69 -4.09 -10.90
N LYS A 48 -21.22 -4.38 -9.69
CA LYS A 48 -22.12 -4.73 -8.59
C LYS A 48 -23.17 -3.66 -8.37
N LYS A 49 -22.76 -2.40 -8.25
CA LYS A 49 -23.70 -1.31 -8.03
C LYS A 49 -24.71 -1.24 -9.16
N GLY A 50 -24.27 -1.37 -10.42
CA GLY A 50 -25.16 -1.39 -11.58
C GLY A 50 -26.17 -2.54 -11.57
N MET A 51 -25.81 -3.72 -11.06
CA MET A 51 -26.74 -4.85 -10.90
C MET A 51 -27.79 -4.62 -9.80
N GLU A 52 -27.50 -3.77 -8.81
CA GLU A 52 -28.43 -3.41 -7.72
C GLU A 52 -29.43 -2.31 -8.10
N LEU A 53 -29.21 -1.62 -9.22
CA LEU A 53 -30.07 -0.52 -9.65
C LEU A 53 -31.37 -1.04 -10.30
N ASN A 54 -32.43 -0.25 -10.18
CA ASN A 54 -33.75 -0.56 -10.74
C ASN A 54 -34.00 0.20 -12.05
N SER A 55 -35.16 -0.04 -12.68
CA SER A 55 -35.55 0.55 -13.98
C SER A 55 -35.74 2.06 -14.00
N ASP A 56 -35.91 2.70 -12.84
CA ASP A 56 -36.05 4.16 -12.70
C ASP A 56 -34.70 4.86 -12.51
N ASP A 57 -33.62 4.08 -12.39
CA ASP A 57 -32.28 4.58 -12.26
C ASP A 57 -31.57 4.69 -13.62
N CYS A 58 -30.73 5.72 -13.74
CA CYS A 58 -29.84 5.92 -14.87
C CYS A 58 -28.40 5.72 -14.40
N LEU A 59 -27.64 4.89 -15.11
CA LEU A 59 -26.23 4.63 -14.82
C LEU A 59 -25.35 5.16 -15.96
N LEU A 60 -24.52 6.15 -15.65
CA LEU A 60 -23.61 6.79 -16.58
C LEU A 60 -22.18 6.26 -16.37
N ILE A 61 -21.65 5.58 -17.39
CA ILE A 61 -20.32 4.98 -17.38
C ILE A 61 -19.45 5.67 -18.41
N ALA A 62 -18.18 5.93 -18.09
CA ALA A 62 -17.22 6.31 -19.13
C ALA A 62 -16.29 5.13 -19.45
N ASP A 63 -15.96 4.93 -20.73
CA ASP A 63 -15.04 3.90 -21.23
C ASP A 63 -13.56 4.19 -20.93
N SER A 64 -13.29 4.75 -19.74
CA SER A 64 -11.98 5.18 -19.26
C SER A 64 -10.88 4.12 -19.34
N CYS A 65 -11.25 2.84 -19.33
CA CYS A 65 -10.37 1.71 -19.66
C CYS A 65 -11.17 0.53 -20.23
N ASP A 66 -10.49 -0.48 -20.75
CA ASP A 66 -11.11 -1.69 -21.30
C ASP A 66 -11.96 -2.44 -20.26
N ALA A 67 -11.53 -2.43 -18.99
CA ALA A 67 -12.30 -2.98 -17.89
C ALA A 67 -13.64 -2.27 -17.72
N MET A 68 -13.66 -0.93 -17.73
CA MET A 68 -14.90 -0.15 -17.61
C MET A 68 -15.79 -0.26 -18.84
N ARG A 69 -15.20 -0.37 -20.04
CA ARG A 69 -15.95 -0.65 -21.28
C ARG A 69 -16.70 -1.98 -21.18
N ARG A 70 -15.99 -3.05 -20.79
CA ARG A 70 -16.59 -4.39 -20.59
C ARG A 70 -17.70 -4.36 -19.54
N VAL A 71 -17.49 -3.66 -18.42
CA VAL A 71 -18.53 -3.48 -17.40
C VAL A 71 -19.74 -2.74 -17.96
N GLY A 72 -19.53 -1.69 -18.76
CA GLY A 72 -20.60 -0.97 -19.42
C GLY A 72 -21.40 -1.86 -20.37
N ASP A 73 -20.72 -2.64 -21.21
CA ASP A 73 -21.35 -3.56 -22.17
C ASP A 73 -22.22 -4.59 -21.42
N LEU A 74 -21.67 -5.24 -20.39
CA LEU A 74 -22.41 -6.21 -19.57
C LEU A 74 -23.61 -5.60 -18.85
N LEU A 75 -23.44 -4.43 -18.24
CA LEU A 75 -24.54 -3.77 -17.54
C LEU A 75 -25.64 -3.29 -18.49
N SER A 76 -25.30 -2.93 -19.73
CA SER A 76 -26.30 -2.55 -20.73
C SER A 76 -27.21 -3.71 -21.12
N GLU A 77 -26.73 -4.96 -20.97
CA GLU A 77 -27.50 -6.18 -21.25
C GLU A 77 -28.18 -6.75 -20.00
N LEU A 78 -27.53 -6.66 -18.83
CA LEU A 78 -27.92 -7.39 -17.63
C LEU A 78 -28.55 -6.54 -16.53
N SER A 79 -28.27 -5.23 -16.49
CA SER A 79 -28.84 -4.34 -15.47
C SER A 79 -30.31 -4.05 -15.75
N SER A 80 -31.09 -3.86 -14.69
CA SER A 80 -32.45 -3.31 -14.84
C SER A 80 -32.46 -1.81 -15.12
N ALA A 81 -31.36 -1.10 -14.81
CA ALA A 81 -31.25 0.34 -14.99
C ALA A 81 -30.98 0.75 -16.43
N LYS A 82 -31.27 2.01 -16.74
CA LYS A 82 -30.93 2.61 -18.04
C LYS A 82 -29.44 2.93 -18.05
N VAL A 83 -28.67 2.26 -18.88
CA VAL A 83 -27.21 2.44 -18.94
C VAL A 83 -26.80 3.29 -20.13
N PHE A 84 -25.91 4.27 -19.90
CA PHE A 84 -25.26 5.03 -20.96
C PHE A 84 -23.75 4.94 -20.83
N ILE A 85 -23.07 4.63 -21.93
CA ILE A 85 -21.61 4.55 -21.99
C ILE A 85 -21.08 5.76 -22.76
N LEU A 86 -20.49 6.71 -22.05
CA LEU A 86 -19.78 7.85 -22.62
C LEU A 86 -18.41 7.39 -23.15
N ARG A 87 -18.15 7.63 -24.43
CA ARG A 87 -16.85 7.31 -25.03
C ARG A 87 -15.88 8.47 -24.87
N LEU A 88 -14.70 8.17 -24.33
CA LEU A 88 -13.62 9.12 -24.14
C LEU A 88 -12.60 9.00 -25.29
N PRO A 89 -12.16 10.14 -25.85
CA PRO A 89 -11.09 10.13 -26.83
C PRO A 89 -9.77 9.64 -26.21
N TRP A 90 -8.84 9.24 -27.06
CA TRP A 90 -7.48 8.87 -26.66
C TRP A 90 -6.54 10.08 -26.54
N LYS A 91 -6.91 11.20 -27.16
CA LYS A 91 -6.15 12.45 -27.20
C LYS A 91 -6.95 13.58 -26.55
N ARG A 92 -6.30 14.73 -26.35
CA ARG A 92 -6.88 15.95 -25.76
C ARG A 92 -6.82 17.15 -26.72
N ASP A 93 -6.57 16.89 -28.00
CA ASP A 93 -6.48 17.90 -29.07
C ASP A 93 -7.86 18.47 -29.47
N ALA A 94 -7.88 19.35 -30.48
CA ALA A 94 -9.12 20.00 -30.91
C ALA A 94 -10.14 19.02 -31.51
N ASP A 95 -9.69 17.94 -32.15
CA ASP A 95 -10.59 16.95 -32.74
C ASP A 95 -11.16 16.02 -31.66
N ALA A 96 -10.39 15.74 -30.61
CA ALA A 96 -10.89 15.07 -29.42
C ALA A 96 -12.01 15.85 -28.72
N VAL A 97 -11.91 17.19 -28.66
CA VAL A 97 -12.99 18.05 -28.13
C VAL A 97 -14.26 17.92 -28.98
N LYS A 98 -14.13 17.99 -30.32
CA LYS A 98 -15.28 17.80 -31.23
C LYS A 98 -15.91 16.42 -31.07
N PHE A 99 -15.09 15.38 -30.93
CA PHE A 99 -15.56 14.02 -30.70
C PHE A 99 -16.35 13.93 -29.39
N LEU A 100 -15.77 14.38 -28.27
CA LEU A 100 -16.45 14.34 -26.98
C LEU A 100 -17.73 15.17 -26.98
N CYS A 101 -17.74 16.34 -27.62
CA CYS A 101 -18.95 17.15 -27.77
C CYS A 101 -20.11 16.36 -28.43
N ARG A 102 -19.84 15.53 -29.44
CA ARG A 102 -20.87 14.67 -30.06
C ARG A 102 -21.36 13.59 -29.11
N GLU A 103 -20.47 12.99 -28.33
CA GLU A 103 -20.83 12.03 -27.29
C GLU A 103 -21.71 12.68 -26.20
N LEU A 104 -21.44 13.94 -25.85
CA LEU A 104 -22.25 14.70 -24.90
C LEU A 104 -23.65 15.03 -25.44
N VAL A 105 -23.81 15.27 -26.74
CA VAL A 105 -25.13 15.35 -27.38
C VAL A 105 -25.89 14.03 -27.17
N GLY A 106 -25.23 12.89 -27.39
CA GLY A 106 -25.79 11.57 -27.12
C GLY A 106 -26.23 11.39 -25.66
N LEU A 107 -25.41 11.86 -24.71
CA LEU A 107 -25.75 11.80 -23.28
C LEU A 107 -27.01 12.62 -22.95
N THR A 108 -27.10 13.86 -23.44
CA THR A 108 -28.28 14.71 -23.19
C THR A 108 -29.55 14.10 -23.80
N ALA A 109 -29.46 13.55 -25.02
CA ALA A 109 -30.57 12.85 -25.66
C ALA A 109 -30.99 11.60 -24.88
N PHE A 110 -30.03 10.82 -24.38
CA PHE A 110 -30.29 9.66 -23.53
C PHE A 110 -31.06 10.03 -22.25
N LEU A 111 -30.64 11.09 -21.56
CA LEU A 111 -31.32 11.57 -20.36
C LEU A 111 -32.74 12.06 -20.69
N GLN A 112 -32.90 12.81 -21.77
CA GLN A 112 -34.22 13.28 -22.22
C GLN A 112 -35.16 12.11 -22.55
N ASN A 113 -34.68 11.10 -23.27
CA ASN A 113 -35.43 9.86 -23.56
C ASN A 113 -35.75 9.05 -22.29
N SER A 114 -34.94 9.24 -21.24
CA SER A 114 -35.16 8.63 -19.94
C SER A 114 -36.15 9.39 -19.06
N GLY A 115 -36.70 10.52 -19.55
CA GLY A 115 -37.65 11.38 -18.83
C GLY A 115 -36.97 12.47 -17.99
N ILE A 116 -35.67 12.73 -18.21
CA ILE A 116 -34.87 13.68 -17.44
C ILE A 116 -34.54 14.89 -18.31
N THR A 117 -35.16 16.03 -18.00
CA THR A 117 -34.85 17.31 -18.65
C THR A 117 -33.54 17.88 -18.11
N VAL A 118 -32.69 18.40 -19.01
CA VAL A 118 -31.39 18.99 -18.68
C VAL A 118 -31.34 20.44 -19.19
N ASP A 119 -31.07 21.39 -18.30
CA ASP A 119 -30.68 22.76 -18.64
C ASP A 119 -29.19 22.97 -18.41
N LEU A 120 -28.43 23.04 -19.51
CA LEU A 120 -26.98 23.15 -19.49
C LEU A 120 -26.47 24.47 -18.92
N HIS A 121 -27.19 25.59 -19.10
CA HIS A 121 -26.75 26.88 -18.57
C HIS A 121 -26.86 26.90 -17.04
N THR A 122 -28.01 26.45 -16.51
CA THR A 122 -28.18 26.25 -15.06
C THR A 122 -27.14 25.27 -14.51
N GLY A 123 -26.88 24.18 -15.23
CA GLY A 123 -25.88 23.18 -14.88
C GLY A 123 -24.45 23.73 -14.79
N ILE A 124 -24.03 24.53 -15.77
CA ILE A 124 -22.72 25.20 -15.81
C ILE A 124 -22.59 26.18 -14.64
N ASN A 125 -23.61 27.01 -14.38
CA ASN A 125 -23.57 27.97 -13.27
C ASN A 125 -23.45 27.26 -11.92
N ARG A 126 -24.27 26.23 -11.66
CA ARG A 126 -24.19 25.44 -10.43
C ARG A 126 -22.87 24.72 -10.27
N PHE A 127 -22.30 24.21 -11.36
CA PHE A 127 -20.99 23.57 -11.33
C PHE A 127 -19.89 24.58 -10.99
N ASN A 128 -19.90 25.77 -11.62
CA ASN A 128 -18.96 26.84 -11.33
C ASN A 128 -19.05 27.31 -9.87
N ASP A 129 -20.26 27.41 -9.31
CA ASP A 129 -20.47 27.72 -7.89
C ASP A 129 -19.86 26.67 -6.95
N ILE A 130 -19.87 25.39 -7.34
CA ILE A 130 -19.23 24.30 -6.59
C ILE A 130 -17.71 24.39 -6.73
N VAL A 131 -17.19 24.66 -7.93
CA VAL A 131 -15.75 24.85 -8.17
C VAL A 131 -15.21 25.98 -7.30
N GLU A 132 -15.88 27.13 -7.28
CA GLU A 132 -15.51 28.26 -6.41
C GLU A 132 -15.51 27.87 -4.94
N TYR A 133 -16.55 27.15 -4.50
CA TYR A 133 -16.65 26.69 -3.12
C TYR A 133 -15.51 25.74 -2.74
N VAL A 134 -15.21 24.74 -3.57
CA VAL A 134 -14.13 23.79 -3.34
C VAL A 134 -12.78 24.51 -3.29
N GLN A 135 -12.49 25.37 -4.27
CA GLN A 135 -11.22 26.11 -4.34
C GLN A 135 -11.03 27.08 -3.16
N ALA A 136 -12.11 27.69 -2.67
CA ALA A 136 -12.06 28.57 -1.50
C ALA A 136 -11.80 27.81 -0.18
N ASN A 137 -12.23 26.55 -0.09
CA ASN A 137 -12.20 25.80 1.17
C ASN A 137 -11.14 24.69 1.22
N GLU A 138 -10.63 24.18 0.09
CA GLU A 138 -9.68 23.06 0.06
C GLU A 138 -8.36 23.35 0.77
N MET A 139 -8.01 24.63 0.93
CA MET A 139 -6.81 25.08 1.64
C MET A 139 -7.01 25.23 3.15
N LEU A 140 -8.26 25.14 3.62
CA LEU A 140 -8.68 25.36 5.01
C LEU A 140 -8.90 24.05 5.78
N VAL A 141 -9.07 22.93 5.07
CA VAL A 141 -9.37 21.61 5.63
C VAL A 141 -8.30 20.57 5.26
N GLU A 142 -8.14 19.55 6.09
CA GLU A 142 -7.17 18.47 5.92
C GLU A 142 -7.80 17.12 6.37
N GLY A 143 -7.14 16.00 6.06
CA GLY A 143 -7.56 14.64 6.41
C GLY A 143 -8.97 14.29 5.96
N THR A 144 -9.73 13.66 6.85
CA THR A 144 -11.11 13.22 6.61
C THR A 144 -12.05 14.38 6.20
N GLU A 145 -11.82 15.61 6.70
CA GLU A 145 -12.61 16.79 6.33
C GLU A 145 -12.40 17.18 4.85
N LEU A 146 -11.14 17.12 4.39
CA LEU A 146 -10.80 17.36 2.99
C LEU A 146 -11.45 16.33 2.06
N SER A 147 -11.41 15.05 2.45
CA SER A 147 -12.11 13.99 1.70
C SER A 147 -13.61 14.21 1.68
N ARG A 148 -14.23 14.67 2.78
CA ARG A 148 -15.66 14.98 2.81
C ARG A 148 -16.02 16.14 1.90
N LEU A 149 -15.21 17.20 1.87
CA LEU A 149 -15.40 18.35 0.97
C LEU A 149 -15.52 17.88 -0.49
N TYR A 150 -14.58 17.06 -0.95
CA TYR A 150 -14.59 16.56 -2.34
C TYR A 150 -15.72 15.56 -2.60
N LEU A 151 -16.00 14.64 -1.68
CA LEU A 151 -17.08 13.65 -1.83
C LEU A 151 -18.46 14.30 -1.88
N SER A 152 -18.73 15.32 -1.05
CA SER A 152 -19.97 16.08 -1.13
C SER A 152 -20.06 16.86 -2.45
N ALA A 153 -18.98 17.49 -2.89
CA ALA A 153 -18.93 18.22 -4.14
C ALA A 153 -19.23 17.31 -5.34
N LEU A 154 -18.73 16.07 -5.34
CA LEU A 154 -19.00 15.06 -6.37
C LEU A 154 -20.47 14.62 -6.46
N ASP A 155 -21.25 14.82 -5.40
CA ASP A 155 -22.70 14.63 -5.38
C ASP A 155 -23.47 15.95 -5.61
N GLY A 156 -22.79 17.01 -6.04
CA GLY A 156 -23.40 18.32 -6.31
C GLY A 156 -23.71 19.14 -5.06
N ARG A 157 -23.14 18.80 -3.90
CA ARG A 157 -23.44 19.41 -2.59
C ARG A 157 -22.23 20.17 -2.02
N LYS A 158 -22.48 21.23 -1.25
CA LYS A 158 -21.46 21.95 -0.50
C LYS A 158 -21.41 21.39 0.92
N ALA A 159 -20.28 20.80 1.31
CA ALA A 159 -20.10 20.30 2.69
C ALA A 159 -20.01 21.49 3.66
N GLU A 160 -20.57 21.37 4.87
CA GLU A 160 -20.36 22.38 5.92
C GLU A 160 -18.89 22.35 6.38
N VAL A 161 -18.24 23.52 6.37
CA VAL A 161 -16.85 23.69 6.80
C VAL A 161 -16.85 24.47 8.11
N SER A 162 -16.55 23.80 9.23
CA SER A 162 -16.48 24.46 10.55
C SER A 162 -15.10 25.07 10.80
N SER A 163 -15.06 26.33 11.25
CA SER A 163 -13.84 27.03 11.67
C SER A 163 -13.19 26.45 12.95
N SER A 164 -13.91 25.63 13.72
CA SER A 164 -13.37 24.94 14.90
C SER A 164 -12.51 23.72 14.56
N ASN A 165 -12.61 23.21 13.33
CA ASN A 165 -11.88 22.04 12.84
C ASN A 165 -10.75 22.45 11.88
N ALA A 166 -10.37 23.73 11.91
CA ALA A 166 -9.24 24.26 11.17
C ALA A 166 -7.94 23.56 11.60
N LYS A 167 -7.06 23.32 10.61
CA LYS A 167 -5.70 22.76 10.67
C LYS A 167 -5.21 22.42 12.09
N SER A 168 -4.91 21.15 12.33
CA SER A 168 -4.23 20.75 13.56
C SER A 168 -2.93 21.53 13.71
N ASP A 169 -2.70 22.05 14.92
CA ASP A 169 -1.44 22.72 15.28
C ASP A 169 -0.36 21.63 15.41
N GLY A 170 0.22 21.30 14.24
CA GLY A 170 1.48 20.62 13.96
C GLY A 170 2.01 19.57 14.94
N SER A 171 1.85 18.29 14.60
CA SER A 171 2.85 17.26 14.92
C SER A 171 2.94 16.11 13.90
N GLY A 172 1.87 15.86 13.12
CA GLY A 172 1.85 14.80 12.11
C GLY A 172 2.42 15.22 10.75
N LYS A 173 3.06 14.28 10.03
CA LYS A 173 3.57 14.52 8.67
C LYS A 173 2.42 14.76 7.68
N ARG A 174 2.65 15.63 6.71
CA ARG A 174 1.68 16.08 5.71
C ARG A 174 1.80 15.25 4.45
N ILE A 175 0.72 14.59 4.05
CA ILE A 175 0.70 13.67 2.90
C ILE A 175 -0.16 14.25 1.78
N ALA A 176 0.39 14.27 0.56
CA ALA A 176 -0.37 14.50 -0.66
C ALA A 176 -0.79 13.16 -1.26
N LEU A 177 -2.02 13.06 -1.73
CA LEU A 177 -2.55 11.89 -2.43
C LEU A 177 -2.63 12.17 -3.92
N SER A 178 -2.14 11.27 -4.77
CA SER A 178 -2.23 11.38 -6.23
C SER A 178 -2.45 10.01 -6.88
N GLY A 179 -2.63 9.96 -8.20
CA GLY A 179 -2.79 8.71 -8.97
C GLY A 179 -4.24 8.30 -9.22
N GLY A 180 -4.54 7.01 -9.06
CA GLY A 180 -5.84 6.40 -9.39
C GLY A 180 -6.92 6.58 -8.33
N VAL A 181 -8.03 5.88 -8.52
CA VAL A 181 -9.15 5.84 -7.55
C VAL A 181 -8.76 5.00 -6.32
N THR A 182 -9.12 5.48 -5.13
CA THR A 182 -8.93 4.74 -3.86
C THR A 182 -10.12 4.97 -2.93
N ASP A 183 -10.31 4.09 -1.95
CA ASP A 183 -11.28 4.32 -0.87
C ASP A 183 -10.71 5.39 0.07
N LEU A 184 -11.23 6.62 -0.04
CA LEU A 184 -10.73 7.77 0.72
C LEU A 184 -10.88 7.59 2.23
N LYS A 185 -11.97 6.95 2.69
CA LYS A 185 -12.20 6.75 4.12
C LYS A 185 -11.18 5.80 4.72
N SER A 186 -10.97 4.65 4.08
CA SER A 186 -9.94 3.70 4.53
C SER A 186 -8.52 4.27 4.37
N PHE A 187 -8.28 5.08 3.34
CA PHE A 187 -7.01 5.75 3.14
C PHE A 187 -6.71 6.75 4.27
N ASP A 188 -7.62 7.67 4.56
CA ASP A 188 -7.44 8.67 5.63
C ASP A 188 -7.27 8.00 6.99
N ASN A 189 -8.06 6.94 7.28
CA ASN A 189 -7.87 6.15 8.51
C ASN A 189 -6.45 5.54 8.61
N ALA A 190 -5.87 5.08 7.49
CA ALA A 190 -4.53 4.50 7.49
C ALA A 190 -3.44 5.56 7.64
N VAL A 191 -3.63 6.75 7.05
CA VAL A 191 -2.76 7.92 7.21
C VAL A 191 -2.78 8.40 8.66
N GLU A 192 -3.97 8.57 9.25
CA GLU A 192 -4.14 8.98 10.66
C GLU A 192 -3.51 7.96 11.63
N LYS A 193 -3.71 6.64 11.40
CA LYS A 193 -3.07 5.58 12.20
C LYS A 193 -1.54 5.59 12.11
N ALA A 194 -0.99 6.07 11.01
CA ALA A 194 0.45 6.23 10.84
C ALA A 194 1.00 7.52 11.49
N GLY A 195 0.13 8.39 12.03
CA GLY A 195 0.53 9.67 12.62
C GLY A 195 0.71 10.79 11.59
N ALA A 196 0.06 10.69 10.43
CA ALA A 196 0.09 11.69 9.37
C ALA A 196 -1.30 12.27 9.09
N ILE A 197 -1.36 13.28 8.23
CA ILE A 197 -2.61 13.89 7.77
C ILE A 197 -2.58 14.18 6.26
N THR A 198 -3.68 13.90 5.56
CA THR A 198 -3.83 14.18 4.13
C THR A 198 -4.05 15.68 3.89
N VAL A 199 -3.18 16.37 3.16
CA VAL A 199 -3.27 17.83 2.94
C VAL A 199 -3.66 18.23 1.51
N SER A 200 -3.58 17.27 0.59
CA SER A 200 -4.08 17.44 -0.78
C SER A 200 -4.44 16.09 -1.40
N ASN A 201 -5.38 16.12 -2.35
CA ASN A 201 -5.87 14.93 -3.03
C ASN A 201 -6.10 15.21 -4.51
N GLU A 202 -5.13 14.84 -5.34
CA GLU A 202 -5.13 14.97 -6.79
C GLU A 202 -5.64 13.69 -7.48
N THR A 203 -6.57 12.94 -6.87
CA THR A 203 -7.21 11.76 -7.49
C THR A 203 -8.53 12.13 -8.18
N CYS A 204 -9.17 11.16 -8.85
CA CYS A 204 -10.50 11.37 -9.44
C CYS A 204 -11.64 11.54 -8.42
N LEU A 205 -11.40 11.21 -7.15
CA LEU A 205 -12.33 11.49 -6.05
C LEU A 205 -11.93 12.75 -5.25
N GLY A 206 -10.83 13.39 -5.62
CA GLY A 206 -10.34 14.63 -5.02
C GLY A 206 -10.54 15.82 -5.95
N ARG A 207 -9.50 16.65 -6.07
CA ARG A 207 -9.51 17.96 -6.73
C ARG A 207 -9.72 17.92 -8.25
N ARG A 208 -9.31 16.86 -8.95
CA ARG A 208 -9.26 16.83 -10.44
C ARG A 208 -10.53 17.32 -11.17
N PRO A 209 -11.76 17.01 -10.71
CA PRO A 209 -12.97 17.48 -11.38
C PRO A 209 -13.21 18.98 -11.21
N PHE A 210 -12.62 19.59 -10.17
CA PHE A 210 -12.84 20.96 -9.73
C PHE A 210 -11.63 21.88 -9.98
N SER A 211 -10.67 21.44 -10.81
CA SER A 211 -9.46 22.22 -11.10
C SER A 211 -9.74 23.52 -11.90
N SER A 212 -10.86 23.59 -12.61
CA SER A 212 -11.25 24.78 -13.39
C SER A 212 -12.77 24.89 -13.55
N LYS A 213 -13.22 26.11 -13.81
CA LYS A 213 -14.60 26.44 -14.17
C LYS A 213 -14.89 26.09 -15.62
N THR A 214 -16.16 25.86 -15.94
CA THR A 214 -16.64 25.75 -17.32
C THR A 214 -16.93 27.14 -17.86
N ALA A 215 -16.44 27.43 -19.06
CA ALA A 215 -16.73 28.69 -19.73
C ALA A 215 -18.25 28.83 -19.99
N ASP A 216 -18.79 30.00 -19.72
CA ASP A 216 -20.23 30.33 -19.85
C ASP A 216 -20.53 31.20 -21.09
N ASN A 217 -19.50 31.58 -21.84
CA ASN A 217 -19.56 32.51 -22.96
C ASN A 217 -19.50 31.83 -24.35
N ILE A 218 -19.46 30.49 -24.39
CA ILE A 218 -19.44 29.70 -25.62
C ILE A 218 -20.54 28.63 -25.57
N GLU A 219 -20.71 27.89 -26.68
CA GLU A 219 -21.71 26.81 -26.73
C GLU A 219 -21.50 25.81 -25.56
N PRO A 220 -22.53 25.53 -24.74
CA PRO A 220 -22.39 24.78 -23.50
C PRO A 220 -21.70 23.41 -23.63
N LEU A 221 -22.04 22.60 -24.63
CA LEU A 221 -21.45 21.27 -24.78
C LEU A 221 -19.98 21.32 -25.22
N VAL A 222 -19.62 22.29 -26.05
CA VAL A 222 -18.22 22.60 -26.38
C VAL A 222 -17.45 23.04 -25.13
N ALA A 223 -18.02 23.93 -24.31
CA ALA A 223 -17.39 24.39 -23.07
C ALA A 223 -17.10 23.23 -22.10
N ILE A 224 -18.09 22.35 -21.91
CA ILE A 224 -17.97 21.16 -21.06
C ILE A 224 -16.89 20.21 -21.61
N ALA A 225 -16.89 19.95 -22.92
CA ALA A 225 -15.90 19.08 -23.55
C ALA A 225 -14.47 19.66 -23.44
N GLU A 226 -14.30 20.98 -23.63
CA GLU A 226 -13.02 21.66 -23.46
C GLU A 226 -12.53 21.60 -22.02
N ARG A 227 -13.39 21.81 -21.03
CA ARG A 227 -13.00 21.70 -19.62
C ARG A 227 -12.56 20.27 -19.29
N LEU A 228 -13.37 19.28 -19.66
CA LEU A 228 -13.08 17.87 -19.39
C LEU A 228 -11.77 17.41 -20.03
N LEU A 229 -11.44 17.92 -21.23
CA LEU A 229 -10.23 17.48 -21.94
C LEU A 229 -9.04 18.40 -21.79
N ARG A 230 -9.13 19.71 -21.54
CA ARG A 230 -7.94 20.59 -21.58
C ARG A 230 -7.64 21.21 -20.23
N TRP A 231 -8.68 21.69 -19.55
CA TRP A 231 -8.52 22.55 -18.38
C TRP A 231 -8.58 21.78 -17.06
N ARG A 232 -8.14 20.52 -17.03
CA ARG A 232 -8.05 19.72 -15.81
C ARG A 232 -6.78 18.87 -15.78
N SER A 233 -6.40 18.45 -14.58
CA SER A 233 -5.39 17.41 -14.38
C SER A 233 -5.85 16.10 -15.05
N PRO A 234 -5.05 15.49 -15.95
CA PRO A 234 -5.45 14.32 -16.73
C PRO A 234 -5.66 13.07 -15.88
N CYS A 235 -6.48 12.14 -16.34
CA CYS A 235 -6.43 10.75 -15.88
C CYS A 235 -5.25 10.01 -16.52
N GLY A 236 -4.76 8.95 -15.86
CA GLY A 236 -3.70 8.09 -16.38
C GLY A 236 -3.99 7.50 -17.77
N ARG A 237 -5.27 7.46 -18.21
CA ARG A 237 -5.67 7.08 -19.57
C ARG A 237 -4.94 7.87 -20.66
N PHE A 238 -4.71 9.16 -20.44
CA PHE A 238 -4.08 10.03 -21.44
C PHE A 238 -2.56 9.90 -21.48
N SER A 239 -1.98 9.09 -20.58
CA SER A 239 -0.53 8.81 -20.50
C SER A 239 0.35 10.06 -20.42
N GLU A 240 -0.22 11.17 -19.96
CA GLU A 240 0.50 12.42 -19.75
C GLU A 240 1.16 12.41 -18.36
N PRO A 241 2.34 13.05 -18.21
CA PRO A 241 3.00 13.16 -16.92
C PRO A 241 2.09 13.88 -15.92
N PHE A 242 2.05 13.38 -14.69
CA PHE A 242 1.43 14.11 -13.59
C PHE A 242 2.37 15.21 -13.09
N PRO A 243 1.83 16.38 -12.66
CA PRO A 243 2.63 17.40 -12.02
C PRO A 243 3.41 16.84 -10.83
N ALA A 244 4.56 17.45 -10.53
CA ALA A 244 5.38 17.09 -9.38
C ALA A 244 4.62 17.32 -8.05
N SER A 245 5.13 16.68 -6.99
CA SER A 245 4.58 16.67 -5.62
C SER A 245 4.14 18.05 -5.12
N ASP A 246 3.05 18.12 -4.36
CA ASP A 246 2.63 19.33 -3.64
C ASP A 246 3.72 19.74 -2.64
N ASP A 247 4.33 20.91 -2.82
CA ASP A 247 5.44 21.40 -1.98
C ASP A 247 5.06 21.56 -0.51
N ARG A 248 3.74 21.60 -0.20
CA ARG A 248 3.23 21.66 1.16
C ARG A 248 3.20 20.30 1.86
N ALA A 249 3.42 19.21 1.12
CA ALA A 249 3.46 17.86 1.65
C ALA A 249 4.89 17.38 1.85
N ASP A 250 5.11 16.66 2.96
CA ASP A 250 6.37 16.00 3.26
C ASP A 250 6.59 14.81 2.31
N ALA A 251 5.49 14.16 1.90
CA ALA A 251 5.51 13.10 0.90
C ALA A 251 4.22 13.05 0.07
N THR A 252 4.34 12.53 -1.16
CA THR A 252 3.22 12.23 -2.04
C THR A 252 3.02 10.72 -2.17
N VAL A 253 1.84 10.22 -1.86
CA VAL A 253 1.44 8.83 -2.12
C VAL A 253 0.76 8.77 -3.48
N PHE A 254 1.42 8.14 -4.45
CA PHE A 254 0.89 7.87 -5.78
C PHE A 254 0.20 6.52 -5.81
N VAL A 255 -1.14 6.53 -5.78
CA VAL A 255 -1.96 5.32 -5.77
C VAL A 255 -2.08 4.70 -7.15
N VAL A 256 -1.84 3.41 -7.22
CA VAL A 256 -2.04 2.57 -8.40
C VAL A 256 -3.09 1.51 -8.06
N PRO A 257 -4.30 1.58 -8.63
CA PRO A 257 -5.27 0.52 -8.42
C PRO A 257 -4.73 -0.81 -8.98
N LYS A 258 -4.85 -1.91 -8.23
CA LYS A 258 -4.43 -3.24 -8.71
C LYS A 258 -5.12 -3.59 -10.02
N PHE A 259 -4.38 -4.22 -10.93
CA PHE A 259 -4.84 -4.59 -12.28
C PHE A 259 -5.24 -3.38 -13.15
N CYS A 260 -4.65 -2.20 -12.91
CA CYS A 260 -4.89 -1.01 -13.72
C CYS A 260 -3.70 -0.68 -14.62
N ASP A 261 -3.79 -1.04 -15.89
CA ASP A 261 -2.74 -0.81 -16.88
C ASP A 261 -2.33 0.67 -16.98
N PHE A 262 -3.30 1.59 -16.99
CA PHE A 262 -3.01 3.02 -17.18
C PHE A 262 -2.20 3.65 -16.05
N PHE A 263 -2.53 3.35 -14.79
CA PHE A 263 -1.73 3.85 -13.66
C PHE A 263 -0.49 3.00 -13.42
N ASP A 264 -0.44 1.79 -13.98
CA ASP A 264 0.75 0.95 -13.89
C ASP A 264 1.89 1.53 -14.75
N PHE A 265 1.61 2.03 -15.95
CA PHE A 265 2.63 2.60 -16.83
C PHE A 265 2.98 4.06 -16.54
N VAL A 266 2.10 4.82 -15.90
CA VAL A 266 2.38 6.23 -15.58
C VAL A 266 3.28 6.35 -14.35
N ARG A 267 4.34 7.15 -14.49
CA ARG A 267 5.24 7.55 -13.40
C ARG A 267 4.91 8.97 -12.96
N ALA A 268 4.86 9.20 -11.66
CA ALA A 268 4.85 10.56 -11.11
C ALA A 268 6.19 11.25 -11.40
N GLY A 269 6.20 12.58 -11.55
CA GLY A 269 7.45 13.33 -11.55
C GLY A 269 8.21 13.08 -10.25
N ASP A 270 9.47 12.65 -10.35
CA ASP A 270 10.26 12.22 -9.20
C ASP A 270 11.08 13.39 -8.64
N ASN A 271 10.64 13.91 -7.49
CA ASN A 271 11.40 14.87 -6.68
C ASN A 271 11.97 14.20 -5.41
N GLY A 272 12.05 12.86 -5.35
CA GLY A 272 12.46 12.10 -4.16
C GLY A 272 11.42 12.02 -3.03
N LYS A 273 10.28 12.70 -3.19
CA LYS A 273 9.16 12.75 -2.22
C LYS A 273 7.94 11.92 -2.63
N SER A 274 7.97 11.23 -3.77
CA SER A 274 6.80 10.52 -4.31
C SER A 274 6.94 9.00 -4.15
N TYR A 275 5.89 8.34 -3.65
CA TYR A 275 5.90 6.93 -3.28
C TYR A 275 4.74 6.20 -3.91
N ARG A 276 5.06 5.15 -4.65
CA ARG A 276 4.08 4.40 -5.42
C ARG A 276 3.46 3.31 -4.56
N VAL A 277 2.14 3.39 -4.39
CA VAL A 277 1.40 2.42 -3.58
C VAL A 277 0.35 1.71 -4.42
N GLU A 278 0.49 0.40 -4.57
CA GLU A 278 -0.47 -0.43 -5.28
C GLU A 278 -1.60 -0.87 -4.33
N LEU A 279 -2.85 -0.52 -4.61
CA LEU A 279 -4.00 -0.69 -3.72
C LEU A 279 -5.18 -1.41 -4.37
N ASP A 280 -5.86 -2.24 -3.57
CA ASP A 280 -7.16 -2.81 -3.93
C ASP A 280 -8.27 -1.74 -3.77
N PHE A 281 -9.36 -1.89 -4.53
CA PHE A 281 -10.57 -1.07 -4.37
C PHE A 281 -11.81 -1.98 -4.23
N PRO A 282 -12.64 -1.86 -3.18
CA PRO A 282 -12.35 -1.14 -1.95
C PRO A 282 -11.10 -1.70 -1.25
N LEU A 283 -10.55 -0.95 -0.30
CA LEU A 283 -9.37 -1.39 0.43
C LEU A 283 -9.71 -2.62 1.30
N ASN A 284 -9.00 -3.73 1.04
CA ASN A 284 -9.21 -5.01 1.75
C ASN A 284 -8.25 -5.22 2.93
N SER A 285 -7.23 -4.34 3.11
CA SER A 285 -6.19 -4.49 4.13
C SER A 285 -5.66 -3.12 4.56
N ASP A 286 -6.22 -2.58 5.64
CA ASP A 286 -5.72 -1.35 6.28
C ASP A 286 -4.28 -1.52 6.79
N GLY A 287 -3.92 -2.75 7.21
CA GLY A 287 -2.61 -3.05 7.79
C GLY A 287 -1.45 -2.84 6.81
N GLN A 288 -1.58 -3.32 5.57
CA GLN A 288 -0.54 -3.13 4.56
C GLN A 288 -0.35 -1.65 4.20
N LEU A 289 -1.45 -0.91 4.06
CA LEU A 289 -1.41 0.52 3.76
C LEU A 289 -0.77 1.30 4.93
N THR A 290 -1.16 1.01 6.17
CA THR A 290 -0.60 1.64 7.37
C THR A 290 0.91 1.37 7.49
N THR A 291 1.36 0.13 7.24
CA THR A 291 2.80 -0.20 7.27
C THR A 291 3.56 0.49 6.13
N ARG A 292 2.98 0.59 4.93
CA ARG A 292 3.59 1.32 3.80
C ARG A 292 3.71 2.82 4.08
N ILE A 293 2.67 3.44 4.64
CA ILE A 293 2.70 4.86 5.02
C ILE A 293 3.67 5.08 6.18
N GLY A 294 3.69 4.18 7.18
CA GLY A 294 4.64 4.26 8.29
C GLY A 294 6.10 4.18 7.84
N ALA A 295 6.45 3.20 7.02
CA ALA A 295 7.81 3.05 6.47
C ALA A 295 8.21 4.27 5.62
N LEU A 296 7.26 4.83 4.87
CA LEU A 296 7.44 6.10 4.16
C LEU A 296 7.77 7.24 5.13
N MET A 297 6.98 7.40 6.19
CA MET A 297 7.21 8.44 7.18
C MET A 297 8.58 8.28 7.84
N GLU A 298 9.02 7.06 8.11
CA GLU A 298 10.32 6.79 8.72
C GLU A 298 11.50 7.11 7.79
N LYS A 299 11.32 7.03 6.46
CA LYS A 299 12.37 7.34 5.47
C LYS A 299 12.83 8.81 5.51
N SER A 300 11.97 9.74 5.95
CA SER A 300 12.31 11.16 6.04
C SER A 300 13.10 11.54 7.30
N ASP A 301 13.21 10.62 8.27
CA ASP A 301 13.90 10.86 9.56
C ASP A 301 15.22 10.09 9.68
N PHE A 302 15.72 9.46 8.60
CA PHE A 302 17.00 8.75 8.59
C PHE A 302 18.16 9.75 8.69
N ARG A 303 18.53 10.11 9.93
CA ARG A 303 19.60 11.09 10.21
C ARG A 303 20.93 10.39 10.42
N SER A 304 22.00 11.10 10.08
CA SER A 304 23.38 10.66 10.21
C SER A 304 23.72 10.25 11.64
N VAL A 305 24.42 9.13 11.76
CA VAL A 305 24.99 8.59 13.00
C VAL A 305 25.81 9.67 13.71
N SER A 306 25.34 10.15 14.87
CA SER A 306 26.17 10.91 15.80
C SER A 306 26.68 9.97 16.89
N HIS A 307 28.00 9.86 17.00
CA HIS A 307 28.63 9.18 18.14
C HIS A 307 28.39 10.03 19.40
N ALA A 308 27.66 9.48 20.37
CA ALA A 308 27.54 10.09 21.69
C ALA A 308 28.86 9.94 22.46
N GLU A 309 29.23 10.97 23.22
CA GLU A 309 30.45 10.97 24.06
C GLU A 309 30.40 9.88 25.15
N GLU A 310 31.58 9.31 25.42
CA GLU A 310 31.82 8.29 26.45
C GLU A 310 31.47 8.83 27.84
N GLY A 311 30.47 8.21 28.49
CA GLY A 311 30.23 8.44 29.92
C GLY A 311 28.87 8.06 30.51
N SER A 312 27.85 7.68 29.73
CA SER A 312 26.51 7.43 30.29
C SER A 312 26.19 5.94 30.51
N THR A 313 25.60 5.64 31.67
CA THR A 313 25.01 4.34 32.08
C THR A 313 23.67 4.04 31.37
N VAL A 314 23.39 4.72 30.26
CA VAL A 314 22.11 4.67 29.54
C VAL A 314 22.23 3.72 28.35
N ILE A 315 21.29 2.79 28.27
CA ILE A 315 21.19 1.80 27.20
C ILE A 315 19.80 1.87 26.56
N TYR A 316 19.67 1.33 25.35
CA TYR A 316 18.48 1.50 24.54
C TYR A 316 17.87 0.15 24.18
N ALA A 317 16.55 0.08 24.20
CA ALA A 317 15.82 -1.17 24.00
C ALA A 317 15.06 -1.19 22.68
N GLY A 318 15.04 -2.35 22.05
CA GLY A 318 14.21 -2.64 20.89
C GLY A 318 13.45 -3.93 21.09
N VAL A 319 12.15 -3.93 20.77
CA VAL A 319 11.29 -5.11 20.86
C VAL A 319 10.60 -5.33 19.52
N ASP A 320 10.92 -6.42 18.85
CA ASP A 320 10.23 -6.87 17.65
C ASP A 320 9.17 -7.90 18.02
N SER A 321 7.91 -7.49 17.97
CA SER A 321 6.76 -8.36 18.26
C SER A 321 6.23 -8.97 16.96
N GLY A 322 6.85 -10.07 16.54
CA GLY A 322 6.44 -10.83 15.35
C GLY A 322 5.30 -11.81 15.62
N SER A 323 4.79 -12.41 14.54
CA SER A 323 3.68 -13.39 14.59
C SER A 323 4.06 -14.71 15.28
N THR A 324 5.34 -15.08 15.20
CA THR A 324 5.85 -16.39 15.66
C THR A 324 6.83 -16.23 16.81
N THR A 325 7.66 -15.18 16.76
CA THR A 325 8.65 -14.86 17.80
C THR A 325 8.56 -13.39 18.19
N THR A 326 8.81 -13.11 19.47
CA THR A 326 9.03 -11.77 20.00
C THR A 326 10.48 -11.67 20.43
N ASN A 327 11.20 -10.70 19.87
CA ASN A 327 12.65 -10.57 20.00
C ASN A 327 12.97 -9.26 20.70
N GLY A 328 13.92 -9.29 21.63
CA GLY A 328 14.27 -8.17 22.49
C GLY A 328 15.76 -7.96 22.47
N VAL A 329 16.19 -6.71 22.30
CA VAL A 329 17.59 -6.33 22.19
C VAL A 329 17.87 -5.10 23.03
N LEU A 330 18.99 -5.11 23.76
CA LEU A 330 19.55 -3.93 24.42
C LEU A 330 20.88 -3.55 23.76
N VAL A 331 21.05 -2.27 23.46
CA VAL A 331 22.30 -1.71 22.91
C VAL A 331 22.86 -0.60 23.80
N ASP A 332 24.18 -0.46 23.81
CA ASP A 332 24.86 0.69 24.44
C ASP A 332 24.83 1.94 23.53
N GLY A 333 25.41 3.05 24.01
CA GLY A 333 25.54 4.30 23.25
C GLY A 333 26.36 4.15 21.95
N ASN A 334 27.19 3.12 21.83
CA ASN A 334 27.93 2.80 20.61
C ASN A 334 27.17 1.84 19.67
N GLY A 335 25.97 1.39 20.06
CA GLY A 335 25.17 0.47 19.26
C GLY A 335 25.60 -0.99 19.39
N ARG A 336 26.45 -1.32 20.38
CA ARG A 336 26.86 -2.69 20.67
C ARG A 336 25.76 -3.40 21.43
N ILE A 337 25.44 -4.62 21.01
CA ILE A 337 24.43 -5.46 21.67
C ILE A 337 24.97 -5.94 23.01
N LEU A 338 24.26 -5.61 24.09
CA LEU A 338 24.57 -6.06 25.46
C LEU A 338 23.71 -7.25 25.88
N PHE A 339 22.51 -7.34 25.30
CA PHE A 339 21.55 -8.40 25.58
C PHE A 339 20.70 -8.64 24.34
N SER A 340 20.41 -9.91 24.07
CA SER A 340 19.41 -10.29 23.09
C SER A 340 18.68 -11.55 23.56
N LYS A 341 17.36 -11.59 23.41
CA LYS A 341 16.57 -12.77 23.68
C LYS A 341 15.39 -12.88 22.74
N THR A 342 15.13 -14.11 22.29
CA THR A 342 14.01 -14.48 21.44
C THR A 342 13.05 -15.37 22.22
N LEU A 343 11.78 -15.00 22.25
CA LEU A 343 10.69 -15.78 22.86
C LEU A 343 9.69 -16.20 21.78
N LYS A 344 9.03 -17.34 21.96
CA LYS A 344 7.89 -17.71 21.10
C LYS A 344 6.70 -16.79 21.41
N THR A 345 6.12 -16.18 20.39
CA THR A 345 4.94 -15.32 20.54
C THR A 345 3.77 -16.16 21.02
N GLY A 346 3.21 -15.79 22.18
CA GLY A 346 2.03 -16.45 22.74
C GLY A 346 0.73 -15.98 22.07
N ILE A 347 -0.40 -16.45 22.59
CA ILE A 347 -1.75 -16.07 22.11
C ILE A 347 -1.94 -14.54 22.08
N ARG A 348 -1.33 -13.84 23.05
CA ARG A 348 -1.28 -12.37 23.09
C ARG A 348 0.15 -11.91 22.98
N ALA A 349 0.50 -11.35 21.81
CA ALA A 349 1.84 -10.86 21.52
C ALA A 349 2.32 -9.79 22.53
N SER A 350 1.39 -8.94 23.02
CA SER A 350 1.66 -7.94 24.05
C SER A 350 2.20 -8.57 25.34
N ASN A 351 1.64 -9.67 25.82
CA ASN A 351 2.10 -10.32 27.05
C ASN A 351 3.54 -10.83 26.90
N THR A 352 3.87 -11.43 25.75
CA THR A 352 5.23 -11.90 25.48
C THR A 352 6.21 -10.72 25.40
N ALA A 353 5.81 -9.60 24.79
CA ALA A 353 6.61 -8.38 24.75
C ALA A 353 6.84 -7.78 26.14
N GLU A 354 5.82 -7.72 27.00
CA GLU A 354 5.95 -7.22 28.37
C GLU A 354 6.88 -8.09 29.22
N VAL A 355 6.79 -9.42 29.11
CA VAL A 355 7.73 -10.34 29.79
C VAL A 355 9.16 -10.05 29.34
N LEU A 356 9.38 -9.85 28.04
CA LEU A 356 10.70 -9.59 27.49
C LEU A 356 11.26 -8.23 27.95
N ILE A 357 10.41 -7.21 28.04
CA ILE A 357 10.76 -5.89 28.57
C ILE A 357 11.12 -5.97 30.05
N GLN A 358 10.39 -6.76 30.84
CA GLN A 358 10.71 -7.00 32.24
C GLN A 358 12.09 -7.63 32.40
N GLU A 359 12.39 -8.70 31.65
CA GLU A 359 13.70 -9.35 31.68
C GLU A 359 14.84 -8.40 31.26
N MET A 360 14.63 -7.60 30.21
CA MET A 360 15.58 -6.57 29.80
C MET A 360 15.80 -5.53 30.90
N THR A 361 14.73 -5.11 31.59
CA THR A 361 14.80 -4.15 32.70
C THR A 361 15.57 -4.73 33.89
N GLU A 362 15.34 -6.01 34.22
CA GLU A 362 16.06 -6.72 35.27
C GLU A 362 17.55 -6.87 34.94
N PHE A 363 17.87 -7.27 33.70
CA PHE A 363 19.25 -7.33 33.21
C PHE A 363 19.93 -5.96 33.32
N SER A 364 19.25 -4.90 32.89
CA SER A 364 19.76 -3.52 32.94
C SER A 364 20.09 -3.12 34.38
N ARG A 365 19.11 -3.27 35.30
CA ARG A 365 19.25 -2.92 36.71
C ARG A 365 20.38 -3.68 37.39
N LYS A 366 20.51 -4.98 37.11
CA LYS A 366 21.57 -5.84 37.68
C LYS A 366 22.98 -5.39 37.27
N ASN A 367 23.11 -4.81 36.07
CA ASN A 367 24.38 -4.33 35.54
C ASN A 367 24.60 -2.82 35.77
N GLY A 368 23.75 -2.16 36.58
CA GLY A 368 23.86 -0.73 36.87
C GLY A 368 23.49 0.19 35.71
N ASN A 369 22.79 -0.33 34.70
CA ASN A 369 22.36 0.41 33.52
C ASN A 369 20.89 0.85 33.65
N GLN A 370 20.55 1.98 33.02
CA GLN A 370 19.18 2.46 32.87
C GLN A 370 18.75 2.37 31.40
N ILE A 371 17.54 1.89 31.15
CA ILE A 371 16.96 1.92 29.80
C ILE A 371 16.44 3.34 29.55
N GLY A 372 17.00 4.04 28.56
CA GLY A 372 16.59 5.40 28.18
C GLY A 372 15.29 5.40 27.38
N LYS A 373 15.33 4.85 26.16
CA LYS A 373 14.18 4.72 25.27
C LYS A 373 13.99 3.26 24.84
N CYS A 374 12.73 2.87 24.66
CA CYS A 374 12.34 1.58 24.13
C CYS A 374 11.49 1.77 22.87
N ILE A 375 11.84 1.14 21.76
CA ILE A 375 11.04 1.16 20.53
C ILE A 375 10.49 -0.23 20.24
N SER A 376 9.19 -0.31 19.92
CA SER A 376 8.58 -1.54 19.43
C SER A 376 8.46 -1.57 17.92
N THR A 377 8.61 -2.75 17.36
CA THR A 377 8.48 -3.05 15.93
C THR A 377 7.78 -4.41 15.71
N GLY A 378 7.65 -4.83 14.46
CA GLY A 378 6.92 -6.04 14.09
C GLY A 378 5.41 -5.85 13.95
N TYR A 379 4.73 -6.96 13.67
CA TYR A 379 3.27 -7.03 13.51
C TYR A 379 2.51 -6.54 14.76
N GLY A 380 3.00 -6.92 15.95
CA GLY A 380 2.42 -6.61 17.24
C GLY A 380 2.84 -5.26 17.83
N ARG A 381 3.63 -4.42 17.12
CA ARG A 381 4.23 -3.19 17.70
C ARG A 381 3.23 -2.27 18.39
N LEU A 382 2.03 -2.13 17.82
CA LEU A 382 0.96 -1.26 18.34
C LEU A 382 0.37 -1.79 19.67
N LEU A 383 0.61 -3.06 19.99
CA LEU A 383 0.12 -3.71 21.20
C LEU A 383 1.14 -3.62 22.36
N VAL A 384 2.35 -3.12 22.11
CA VAL A 384 3.40 -2.96 23.12
C VAL A 384 3.28 -1.56 23.71
N SER A 385 2.39 -1.40 24.69
CA SER A 385 2.08 -0.09 25.31
C SER A 385 3.24 0.52 26.10
N SER A 386 4.14 -0.31 26.62
CA SER A 386 5.31 0.09 27.38
C SER A 386 6.44 0.68 26.51
N ALA A 387 6.38 0.54 25.19
CA ALA A 387 7.35 1.14 24.29
C ALA A 387 7.13 2.65 24.16
N SER A 388 8.22 3.40 24.27
CA SER A 388 8.26 4.85 24.10
C SER A 388 7.80 5.26 22.70
N ASP A 389 8.16 4.46 21.68
CA ASP A 389 7.83 4.73 20.28
C ASP A 389 7.57 3.44 19.49
N LYS A 390 7.01 3.58 18.28
CA LYS A 390 6.67 2.45 17.41
C LYS A 390 7.18 2.71 15.98
N ILE A 391 8.02 1.81 15.47
CA ILE A 391 8.61 1.92 14.13
C ILE A 391 8.30 0.64 13.34
N THR A 392 8.07 0.75 12.03
CA THR A 392 7.80 -0.42 11.18
C THR A 392 8.99 -1.39 11.14
N GLU A 393 8.68 -2.67 11.00
CA GLU A 393 9.72 -3.71 10.88
C GLU A 393 10.58 -3.52 9.62
N ILE A 394 10.01 -2.90 8.57
CA ILE A 394 10.74 -2.60 7.34
C ILE A 394 11.91 -1.66 7.64
N SER A 395 11.64 -0.55 8.31
CA SER A 395 12.67 0.42 8.66
C SER A 395 13.62 -0.13 9.72
N CYS A 396 13.11 -0.90 10.70
CA CYS A 396 13.97 -1.52 11.70
C CYS A 396 14.93 -2.55 11.09
N HIS A 397 14.46 -3.45 10.22
CA HIS A 397 15.36 -4.37 9.52
C HIS A 397 16.37 -3.62 8.65
N ALA A 398 15.93 -2.58 7.92
CA ALA A 398 16.82 -1.71 7.16
C ALA A 398 17.93 -1.11 8.03
N ARG A 399 17.55 -0.48 9.16
CA ARG A 399 18.48 0.16 10.09
C ARG A 399 19.45 -0.82 10.73
N GLY A 400 18.94 -1.96 11.21
CA GLY A 400 19.76 -2.99 11.84
C GLY A 400 20.76 -3.61 10.86
N VAL A 401 20.32 -3.95 9.64
CA VAL A 401 21.20 -4.49 8.60
C VAL A 401 22.25 -3.47 8.18
N PHE A 402 21.86 -2.22 7.97
CA PHE A 402 22.80 -1.19 7.50
C PHE A 402 23.89 -0.85 8.52
N GLU A 403 23.64 -1.03 9.83
CA GLU A 403 24.69 -0.90 10.86
C GLU A 403 25.80 -1.93 10.69
N LEU A 404 25.45 -3.16 10.30
CA LEU A 404 26.39 -4.27 10.16
C LEU A 404 26.96 -4.39 8.74
N TYR A 405 26.18 -3.99 7.73
CA TYR A 405 26.49 -4.11 6.31
C TYR A 405 26.16 -2.78 5.58
N PRO A 406 26.98 -1.73 5.72
CA PRO A 406 26.74 -0.42 5.09
C PRO A 406 26.67 -0.46 3.55
N GLU A 407 27.24 -1.50 2.94
CA GLU A 407 27.18 -1.77 1.51
C GLU A 407 25.83 -2.32 1.05
N ALA A 408 24.98 -2.82 1.95
CA ALA A 408 23.73 -3.49 1.60
C ALA A 408 22.83 -2.59 0.72
N ARG A 409 22.26 -3.18 -0.33
CA ARG A 409 21.23 -2.56 -1.17
C ARG A 409 19.93 -3.34 -1.17
N GLY A 410 19.98 -4.62 -0.83
CA GLY A 410 18.81 -5.47 -0.70
C GLY A 410 18.78 -6.16 0.66
N ILE A 411 17.58 -6.34 1.20
CA ILE A 411 17.31 -7.22 2.34
C ILE A 411 16.22 -8.21 1.94
N ILE A 412 16.43 -9.49 2.22
CA ILE A 412 15.37 -10.48 2.29
C ILE A 412 15.10 -10.74 3.77
N ASP A 413 13.85 -10.67 4.17
CA ASP A 413 13.41 -11.08 5.51
C ASP A 413 12.37 -12.17 5.36
N ILE A 414 12.63 -13.37 5.90
CA ILE A 414 11.65 -14.46 5.89
C ILE A 414 11.35 -14.85 7.33
N GLY A 415 10.18 -14.39 7.78
CA GLY A 415 9.60 -14.72 9.07
C GLY A 415 8.77 -16.01 9.04
N GLY A 416 7.99 -16.20 10.10
CA GLY A 416 7.10 -17.37 10.21
C GLY A 416 5.87 -17.28 9.30
N GLN A 417 5.21 -16.13 9.24
CA GLN A 417 3.94 -15.96 8.51
C GLN A 417 4.03 -15.05 7.28
N ASP A 418 5.11 -14.30 7.14
CA ASP A 418 5.33 -13.41 6.01
C ASP A 418 6.78 -13.49 5.50
N SER A 419 6.98 -12.93 4.32
CA SER A 419 8.30 -12.69 3.74
C SER A 419 8.35 -11.36 3.02
N LYS A 420 9.52 -10.74 3.01
CA LYS A 420 9.74 -9.36 2.56
C LYS A 420 11.03 -9.28 1.76
N VAL A 421 11.02 -8.40 0.76
CA VAL A 421 12.22 -7.91 0.11
C VAL A 421 12.22 -6.39 0.21
N ILE A 422 13.32 -5.82 0.68
CA ILE A 422 13.48 -4.39 0.94
C ILE A 422 14.66 -3.90 0.09
N ARG A 423 14.45 -2.85 -0.69
CA ARG A 423 15.52 -2.13 -1.40
C ARG A 423 15.96 -0.94 -0.57
N LEU A 424 17.25 -0.76 -0.41
CA LEU A 424 17.86 0.36 0.30
C LEU A 424 18.55 1.32 -0.69
N ASN A 425 18.52 2.61 -0.37
CA ASN A 425 19.35 3.60 -1.04
C ASN A 425 20.80 3.55 -0.50
N SER A 426 21.69 4.39 -1.04
CA SER A 426 23.10 4.45 -0.60
C SER A 426 23.30 4.90 0.84
N GLY A 427 22.30 5.54 1.45
CA GLY A 427 22.32 5.99 2.85
C GLY A 427 21.64 5.03 3.83
N GLY A 428 21.21 3.84 3.37
CA GLY A 428 20.58 2.83 4.23
C GLY A 428 19.08 3.01 4.46
N SER A 429 18.46 4.05 3.88
CA SER A 429 17.02 4.26 3.98
C SER A 429 16.26 3.39 2.99
N VAL A 430 15.05 2.98 3.36
CA VAL A 430 14.16 2.14 2.52
C VAL A 430 13.76 2.89 1.26
N GLU A 431 14.17 2.42 0.09
CA GLU A 431 13.79 3.01 -1.19
C GLU A 431 12.41 2.51 -1.66
N ASP A 432 12.23 1.18 -1.67
CA ASP A 432 11.00 0.47 -2.01
C ASP A 432 11.00 -0.91 -1.34
N PHE A 433 9.84 -1.56 -1.24
CA PHE A 433 9.74 -2.92 -0.73
C PHE A 433 8.54 -3.70 -1.29
N ALA A 434 8.67 -5.02 -1.25
CA ALA A 434 7.65 -5.99 -1.61
C ALA A 434 7.47 -6.97 -0.45
N MET A 435 6.22 -7.30 -0.10
CA MET A 435 5.91 -8.24 0.97
C MET A 435 4.84 -9.23 0.55
N ASN A 436 4.91 -10.41 1.16
CA ASN A 436 3.92 -11.46 1.09
C ASN A 436 3.46 -11.80 2.51
N ASP A 437 2.27 -11.33 2.89
CA ASP A 437 1.68 -11.47 4.23
C ASP A 437 0.35 -12.25 4.24
N LYS A 438 -0.23 -12.49 3.06
CA LYS A 438 -1.51 -13.21 2.92
C LYS A 438 -1.36 -14.70 2.64
N CYS A 439 -0.14 -15.17 2.36
CA CYS A 439 0.10 -16.53 1.91
C CYS A 439 1.27 -17.15 2.66
N ALA A 440 1.05 -18.35 3.24
CA ALA A 440 2.10 -19.11 3.88
C ALA A 440 3.19 -19.57 2.90
N ALA A 441 2.90 -19.61 1.60
CA ALA A 441 3.88 -19.95 0.59
C ALA A 441 5.05 -18.97 0.60
N GLY A 442 6.27 -19.49 0.77
CA GLY A 442 7.48 -18.67 0.86
C GLY A 442 7.75 -18.08 2.25
N THR A 443 7.23 -18.70 3.32
CA THR A 443 7.46 -18.31 4.72
C THR A 443 7.89 -19.53 5.56
N GLY A 444 8.27 -19.30 6.82
CA GLY A 444 8.61 -20.38 7.76
C GLY A 444 7.46 -21.37 7.98
N ARG A 445 6.19 -20.92 7.93
CA ARG A 445 5.02 -21.78 8.09
C ARG A 445 4.91 -22.82 6.97
N PHE A 446 5.31 -22.48 5.74
CA PHE A 446 5.38 -23.47 4.67
C PHE A 446 6.41 -24.56 5.01
N LEU A 447 7.59 -24.19 5.51
CA LEU A 447 8.61 -25.16 5.92
C LEU A 447 8.13 -26.07 7.05
N GLU A 448 7.44 -25.53 8.05
CA GLU A 448 6.88 -26.32 9.15
C GLU A 448 5.85 -27.35 8.66
N VAL A 449 4.93 -26.94 7.77
CA VAL A 449 3.92 -27.85 7.22
C VAL A 449 4.56 -28.93 6.37
N MET A 450 5.51 -28.58 5.50
CA MET A 450 6.18 -29.56 4.65
C MET A 450 7.07 -30.52 5.44
N ALA A 451 7.81 -30.02 6.43
CA ALA A 451 8.60 -30.86 7.31
C ALA A 451 7.70 -31.85 8.06
N SER A 452 6.55 -31.39 8.58
CA SER A 452 5.56 -32.27 9.21
C SER A 452 4.99 -33.32 8.26
N ALA A 453 4.71 -32.97 7.00
CA ALA A 453 4.21 -33.91 5.99
C ALA A 453 5.24 -34.99 5.61
N LEU A 454 6.52 -34.67 5.76
CA LEU A 454 7.64 -35.61 5.60
C LEU A 454 7.99 -36.36 6.90
N GLU A 455 7.30 -36.07 8.01
CA GLU A 455 7.61 -36.57 9.36
C GLU A 455 9.03 -36.20 9.84
N LEU A 456 9.50 -35.00 9.48
CA LEU A 456 10.84 -34.48 9.80
C LEU A 456 10.80 -33.19 10.62
N GLY A 457 11.93 -32.87 11.26
CA GLY A 457 12.22 -31.50 11.68
C GLY A 457 12.70 -30.62 10.52
N THR A 458 12.55 -29.30 10.63
CA THR A 458 13.00 -28.35 9.58
C THR A 458 14.50 -28.38 9.33
N GLU A 459 15.31 -28.62 10.37
CA GLU A 459 16.77 -28.80 10.27
C GLU A 459 17.15 -30.12 9.60
N GLU A 460 16.42 -31.19 9.91
CA GLU A 460 16.62 -32.52 9.32
C GLU A 460 16.27 -32.50 7.83
N MET A 461 15.12 -31.92 7.47
CA MET A 461 14.71 -31.69 6.09
C MET A 461 15.77 -30.90 5.31
N SER A 462 16.37 -29.88 5.93
CA SER A 462 17.47 -29.11 5.34
C SER A 462 18.72 -29.94 5.11
N SER A 463 19.09 -30.78 6.07
CA SER A 463 20.26 -31.66 5.98
C SER A 463 20.09 -32.75 4.93
N LEU A 464 18.87 -33.27 4.78
CA LEU A 464 18.52 -34.27 3.76
C LEU A 464 18.53 -33.68 2.35
N ALA A 465 17.99 -32.47 2.15
CA ALA A 465 17.96 -31.83 0.83
C ALA A 465 19.34 -31.74 0.15
N ARG A 466 20.42 -31.57 0.92
CA ARG A 466 21.80 -31.53 0.37
C ARG A 466 22.27 -32.84 -0.24
N LYS A 467 21.60 -33.95 0.07
CA LYS A 467 21.87 -35.29 -0.49
C LYS A 467 20.98 -35.59 -1.70
N SER A 468 20.27 -34.59 -2.21
CA SER A 468 19.48 -34.70 -3.42
C SER A 468 20.37 -35.08 -4.62
N LYS A 469 19.87 -36.00 -5.44
CA LYS A 469 20.50 -36.48 -6.69
C LYS A 469 19.60 -36.27 -7.89
N LYS A 470 18.33 -35.96 -7.69
CA LYS A 470 17.32 -35.78 -8.72
C LYS A 470 16.61 -34.44 -8.50
N ASP A 471 16.46 -33.68 -9.59
CA ASP A 471 15.67 -32.46 -9.55
C ASP A 471 14.18 -32.78 -9.59
N ILE A 472 13.48 -32.49 -8.49
CA ILE A 472 12.02 -32.58 -8.41
C ILE A 472 11.45 -31.16 -8.39
N SER A 473 10.62 -30.85 -9.39
CA SER A 473 9.89 -29.59 -9.42
C SER A 473 8.54 -29.76 -8.73
N ILE A 474 8.35 -29.02 -7.64
CA ILE A 474 7.03 -28.87 -7.00
C ILE A 474 6.23 -27.85 -7.81
N SER A 475 5.12 -28.31 -8.39
CA SER A 475 4.25 -27.54 -9.28
C SER A 475 3.36 -26.55 -8.52
N SER A 476 2.93 -26.92 -7.31
CA SER A 476 2.01 -26.14 -6.51
C SER A 476 2.73 -25.15 -5.59
N VAL A 477 2.38 -23.86 -5.70
CA VAL A 477 2.86 -22.82 -4.78
C VAL A 477 2.00 -22.75 -3.52
N CYS A 478 0.70 -23.10 -3.61
CA CYS A 478 -0.20 -23.12 -2.45
C CYS A 478 0.23 -24.21 -1.47
N THR A 479 0.45 -23.86 -0.19
CA THR A 479 0.89 -24.79 0.86
C THR A 479 0.01 -26.06 0.94
N VAL A 480 -1.31 -25.92 0.81
CA VAL A 480 -2.25 -27.06 0.90
C VAL A 480 -2.09 -28.02 -0.28
N PHE A 481 -1.89 -27.49 -1.49
CA PHE A 481 -1.68 -28.33 -2.67
C PHE A 481 -0.27 -28.89 -2.71
N ALA A 482 0.73 -28.14 -2.24
CA ALA A 482 2.10 -28.61 -2.09
C ALA A 482 2.18 -29.79 -1.12
N GLU A 483 1.43 -29.76 0.00
CA GLU A 483 1.33 -30.88 0.93
C GLU A 483 0.79 -32.15 0.25
N SER A 484 -0.30 -32.00 -0.53
CA SER A 484 -0.89 -33.11 -1.29
C SER A 484 0.07 -33.67 -2.36
N GLU A 485 0.82 -32.79 -3.02
CA GLU A 485 1.83 -33.13 -4.00
C GLU A 485 3.00 -33.89 -3.35
N VAL A 486 3.46 -33.45 -2.17
CA VAL A 486 4.50 -34.13 -1.38
C VAL A 486 4.07 -35.54 -1.01
N VAL A 487 2.85 -35.73 -0.49
CA VAL A 487 2.30 -37.05 -0.16
C VAL A 487 2.24 -37.95 -1.39
N SER A 488 1.86 -37.38 -2.54
CA SER A 488 1.83 -38.11 -3.82
C SER A 488 3.23 -38.56 -4.26
N LEU A 489 4.24 -37.70 -4.15
CA LEU A 489 5.63 -38.02 -4.48
C LEU A 489 6.20 -39.11 -3.57
N ILE A 490 5.86 -39.09 -2.27
CA ILE A 490 6.19 -40.19 -1.35
C ILE A 490 5.55 -41.50 -1.82
N GLY A 491 4.26 -41.48 -2.19
CA GLY A 491 3.54 -42.64 -2.71
C GLY A 491 4.13 -43.22 -4.01
N LEU A 492 4.78 -42.37 -4.81
CA LEU A 492 5.52 -42.77 -6.02
C LEU A 492 6.93 -43.32 -5.73
N GLY A 493 7.36 -43.32 -4.46
CA GLY A 493 8.68 -43.79 -4.05
C GLY A 493 9.82 -42.81 -4.34
N GLU A 494 9.50 -41.53 -4.55
CA GLU A 494 10.53 -40.49 -4.68
C GLU A 494 11.29 -40.32 -3.36
N ARG A 495 12.58 -40.02 -3.47
CA ARG A 495 13.45 -39.85 -2.31
C ARG A 495 13.11 -38.57 -1.55
N ILE A 496 13.02 -38.67 -0.23
CA ILE A 496 12.76 -37.54 0.67
C ILE A 496 13.78 -36.41 0.46
N GLU A 497 15.04 -36.76 0.17
CA GLU A 497 16.09 -35.77 -0.10
C GLU A 497 15.81 -34.93 -1.35
N ASP A 498 15.28 -35.58 -2.40
CA ASP A 498 14.93 -34.94 -3.66
C ASP A 498 13.66 -34.09 -3.53
N ILE A 499 12.66 -34.58 -2.79
CA ILE A 499 11.44 -33.82 -2.46
C ILE A 499 11.81 -32.57 -1.65
N SER A 500 12.65 -32.72 -0.63
CA SER A 500 13.09 -31.62 0.25
C SER A 500 13.81 -30.53 -0.54
N ALA A 501 14.70 -30.89 -1.47
CA ALA A 501 15.35 -29.93 -2.36
C ALA A 501 14.35 -29.19 -3.27
N GLY A 502 13.35 -29.89 -3.80
CA GLY A 502 12.26 -29.30 -4.59
C GLY A 502 11.43 -28.27 -3.81
N LEU A 503 11.16 -28.55 -2.53
CA LEU A 503 10.44 -27.65 -1.63
C LEU A 503 11.22 -26.36 -1.35
N PHE A 504 12.54 -26.44 -1.10
CA PHE A 504 13.37 -25.25 -0.93
C PHE A 504 13.43 -24.39 -2.20
N LYS A 505 13.47 -25.02 -3.39
CA LYS A 505 13.38 -24.30 -4.68
C LYS A 505 12.03 -23.59 -4.86
N ALA A 506 10.92 -24.17 -4.38
CA ALA A 506 9.61 -23.52 -4.44
C ALA A 506 9.59 -22.22 -3.60
N ILE A 507 10.17 -22.24 -2.40
CA ILE A 507 10.32 -21.03 -1.57
C ILE A 507 11.21 -20.00 -2.26
N ALA A 508 12.38 -20.42 -2.75
CA ALA A 508 13.31 -19.51 -3.42
C ALA A 508 12.67 -18.82 -4.63
N ARG A 509 11.91 -19.55 -5.47
CA ARG A 509 11.17 -18.96 -6.59
C ARG A 509 10.16 -17.90 -6.16
N ARG A 510 9.44 -18.14 -5.06
CA ARG A 510 8.45 -17.19 -4.53
C ARG A 510 9.11 -15.89 -4.06
N VAL A 511 10.21 -15.99 -3.33
CA VAL A 511 10.99 -14.82 -2.87
C VAL A 511 11.67 -14.12 -4.06
N GLY A 512 12.19 -14.90 -5.02
CA GLY A 512 12.84 -14.41 -6.23
C GLY A 512 11.94 -13.56 -7.12
N ALA A 513 10.64 -13.83 -7.16
CA ALA A 513 9.68 -12.97 -7.86
C ALA A 513 9.59 -11.58 -7.21
N MET A 514 9.59 -11.49 -5.88
CA MET A 514 9.61 -10.21 -5.16
C MET A 514 10.94 -9.48 -5.34
N TYR A 515 12.06 -10.22 -5.26
CA TYR A 515 13.40 -9.70 -5.50
C TYR A 515 13.56 -9.10 -6.91
N SER A 516 13.11 -9.81 -7.93
CA SER A 516 13.15 -9.35 -9.32
C SER A 516 12.25 -8.14 -9.55
N ARG A 517 11.06 -8.08 -8.91
CA ARG A 517 10.15 -6.92 -9.00
C ARG A 517 10.80 -5.64 -8.51
N LEU A 518 11.62 -5.75 -7.48
CA LEU A 518 12.38 -4.62 -6.95
C LEU A 518 13.67 -4.39 -7.73
N GLY A 519 13.91 -4.99 -8.89
CA GLY A 519 15.11 -4.77 -9.70
C GLY A 519 16.38 -5.42 -9.16
N SER A 520 16.25 -6.50 -8.39
CA SER A 520 17.36 -7.34 -7.92
C SER A 520 18.49 -6.55 -7.23
N PRO A 521 18.23 -5.89 -6.09
CA PRO A 521 19.22 -5.06 -5.41
C PRO A 521 20.35 -5.89 -4.77
N GLU A 522 21.60 -5.51 -5.04
CA GLU A 522 22.82 -6.14 -4.49
C GLU A 522 23.80 -5.07 -3.98
N PRO A 523 24.60 -5.35 -2.93
CA PRO A 523 24.67 -6.58 -2.11
C PRO A 523 23.39 -6.91 -1.33
N LEU A 524 23.12 -8.21 -1.18
CA LEU A 524 21.89 -8.74 -0.59
C LEU A 524 22.16 -9.36 0.78
N VAL A 525 21.37 -8.96 1.79
CA VAL A 525 21.44 -9.51 3.15
C VAL A 525 20.18 -10.30 3.47
N PHE A 526 20.29 -11.46 4.10
CA PHE A 526 19.15 -12.31 4.47
C PHE A 526 18.97 -12.40 6.00
N THR A 527 17.81 -11.92 6.46
CA THR A 527 17.39 -11.87 7.87
C THR A 527 16.13 -12.71 8.12
N GLY A 528 15.72 -12.75 9.39
CA GLY A 528 14.55 -13.50 9.84
C GLY A 528 14.92 -14.93 10.27
N GLY A 529 14.00 -15.59 10.97
CA GLY A 529 14.26 -16.92 11.53
C GLY A 529 14.61 -17.98 10.48
N VAL A 530 14.07 -17.85 9.26
CA VAL A 530 14.33 -18.81 8.17
C VAL A 530 15.74 -18.66 7.57
N ALA A 531 16.43 -17.54 7.80
CA ALA A 531 17.84 -17.38 7.40
C ALA A 531 18.78 -18.38 8.10
N ARG A 532 18.36 -18.97 9.22
CA ARG A 532 19.08 -20.07 9.89
C ARG A 532 18.95 -21.41 9.17
N ASN A 533 18.06 -21.54 8.17
CA ASN A 533 17.88 -22.77 7.43
C ASN A 533 18.83 -22.83 6.21
N PRO A 534 19.90 -23.65 6.24
CA PRO A 534 20.91 -23.64 5.19
C PRO A 534 20.37 -24.13 3.83
N GLY A 535 19.28 -24.93 3.82
CA GLY A 535 18.65 -25.39 2.59
C GLY A 535 17.95 -24.27 1.83
N VAL A 536 17.33 -23.34 2.56
CA VAL A 536 16.75 -22.12 1.97
C VAL A 536 17.85 -21.21 1.45
N VAL A 537 18.90 -20.99 2.25
CA VAL A 537 20.05 -20.17 1.87
C VAL A 537 20.69 -20.68 0.57
N GLU A 538 20.96 -21.98 0.49
CA GLU A 538 21.54 -22.61 -0.70
C GLU A 538 20.63 -22.48 -1.92
N ALA A 539 19.31 -22.68 -1.74
CA ALA A 539 18.35 -22.52 -2.82
C ALA A 539 18.25 -21.08 -3.33
N LEU A 540 18.31 -20.08 -2.44
CA LEU A 540 18.31 -18.65 -2.80
C LEU A 540 19.62 -18.26 -3.50
N ASN A 541 20.78 -18.62 -2.96
CA ASN A 541 22.10 -18.39 -3.58
C ASN A 541 22.13 -18.96 -5.01
N LYS A 542 21.66 -20.21 -5.18
CA LYS A 542 21.61 -20.87 -6.48
C LYS A 542 20.66 -20.18 -7.46
N LEU A 543 19.52 -19.68 -6.98
CA LEU A 543 18.53 -19.02 -7.84
C LEU A 543 18.98 -17.61 -8.26
N PHE A 544 19.58 -16.84 -7.36
CA PHE A 544 19.98 -15.46 -7.64
C PHE A 544 21.33 -15.37 -8.33
N GLY A 545 22.20 -16.38 -8.18
CA GLY A 545 23.54 -16.36 -8.76
C GLY A 545 24.47 -15.36 -8.09
N THR A 546 24.13 -14.88 -6.89
CA THR A 546 24.95 -14.01 -6.04
C THR A 546 25.09 -14.62 -4.65
N GLU A 547 26.19 -14.30 -3.98
CA GLU A 547 26.38 -14.61 -2.57
C GLU A 547 25.47 -13.71 -1.72
N ILE A 548 24.68 -14.35 -0.86
CA ILE A 548 23.79 -13.70 0.10
C ILE A 548 24.52 -13.60 1.45
N LEU A 549 24.64 -12.39 1.97
CA LEU A 549 25.22 -12.12 3.27
C LEU A 549 24.21 -12.48 4.37
N ILE A 550 24.67 -13.12 5.44
CA ILE A 550 23.80 -13.52 6.56
C ILE A 550 24.44 -13.02 7.86
N PRO A 551 23.75 -12.16 8.62
CA PRO A 551 24.20 -11.77 9.96
C PRO A 551 24.34 -12.99 10.88
N GLU A 552 25.24 -12.96 11.85
CA GLU A 552 25.36 -14.03 12.86
C GLU A 552 24.06 -14.21 13.69
N ILE A 553 23.28 -13.13 13.78
CA ILE A 553 22.06 -12.99 14.58
C ILE A 553 20.87 -12.56 13.70
N PRO A 554 20.54 -13.32 12.63
CA PRO A 554 19.63 -12.85 11.59
C PRO A 554 18.18 -12.72 12.10
N ASP A 555 17.82 -13.44 13.15
CA ASP A 555 16.48 -13.45 13.73
C ASP A 555 16.13 -12.17 14.50
N ILE A 556 17.11 -11.47 15.08
CA ILE A 556 16.85 -10.30 15.94
C ILE A 556 17.05 -8.96 15.24
N MET A 557 17.32 -8.95 13.93
CA MET A 557 17.69 -7.73 13.21
C MET A 557 16.64 -6.61 13.28
N GLY A 558 15.34 -6.96 13.29
CA GLY A 558 14.26 -6.01 13.54
C GLY A 558 14.36 -5.38 14.94
N ALA A 559 14.50 -6.19 15.98
CA ALA A 559 14.66 -5.68 17.34
C ALA A 559 15.96 -4.85 17.51
N TYR A 560 17.04 -5.25 16.85
CA TYR A 560 18.30 -4.51 16.84
C TYR A 560 18.13 -3.13 16.20
N GLY A 561 17.51 -3.05 15.02
CA GLY A 561 17.22 -1.78 14.38
C GLY A 561 16.31 -0.87 15.21
N ALA A 562 15.31 -1.44 15.90
CA ALA A 562 14.47 -0.68 16.84
C ALA A 562 15.30 -0.09 17.99
N ALA A 563 16.24 -0.85 18.55
CA ALA A 563 17.13 -0.37 19.61
C ALA A 563 18.07 0.75 19.12
N LEU A 564 18.55 0.66 17.87
CA LEU A 564 19.38 1.70 17.25
C LEU A 564 18.58 3.00 17.01
N PHE A 565 17.33 2.91 16.56
CA PHE A 565 16.46 4.08 16.49
C PHE A 565 16.17 4.68 17.87
N ALA A 566 16.02 3.84 18.90
CA ALA A 566 15.81 4.31 20.27
C ALA A 566 17.00 5.15 20.77
N ARG A 567 18.22 4.73 20.41
CA ARG A 567 19.47 5.49 20.65
C ARG A 567 19.44 6.83 19.94
N GLU A 568 19.11 6.85 18.66
CA GLU A 568 19.14 8.05 17.81
C GLU A 568 18.13 9.11 18.27
N SER A 569 16.89 8.70 18.59
CA SER A 569 15.87 9.64 19.08
C SER A 569 16.20 10.27 20.44
N SER A 570 17.06 9.64 21.24
CA SER A 570 17.40 10.15 22.58
C SER A 570 18.45 11.27 22.54
N SER A 571 19.13 11.46 21.39
CA SER A 571 20.09 12.55 21.19
C SER A 571 19.44 13.92 20.96
N GLU A 572 18.11 13.96 20.75
CA GLU A 572 17.37 15.21 20.49
C GLU A 572 16.93 15.95 21.78
N SER A 573 16.95 15.31 22.95
CA SER A 573 16.36 15.86 24.18
C SER A 573 17.33 16.60 25.12
N ASP A 574 18.63 16.67 24.81
CA ASP A 574 19.66 17.34 25.64
C ASP A 574 20.22 18.65 25.03
N ILE A 575 19.57 19.19 23.99
CA ILE A 575 19.85 20.54 23.46
C ILE A 575 18.58 21.40 23.62
N GLY A 576 18.30 21.80 24.85
CA GLY A 576 17.22 22.71 25.22
C GLY A 576 17.50 23.41 26.54
#